data_AF-A0A9D8GZ57-F1
#
_entry.id   AF-A0A9D8GZ57-F1
#
_cell.length_a   1.000
_cell.length_b   1.000
_cell.length_c   1.000
_cell.angle_alpha   90.00
_cell.angle_beta   90.00
_cell.angle_gamma   90.00
#
_symmetry.space_group_name_H-M   'P 1'
#
loop_
_entity.id
_entity.type
_entity.pdbx_description
1 polymer ?
#
loop_
_entity_poly.entity_id
_entity_poly.type
_entity_poly.pdbx_seq_one_letter_code
_entity_poly.pdbx_strand_id
1 'polypeptide(L)'
;MLLELRIENLLLIERAELRLGRGLNAITGETGAGKTILAHSLDLILGGKARSQIVRLGASEAYVEGVFELPEGMLDDPELAEIAERLPEGASEIALGRRVGDSGRTSAFIQGRVASAEDLRALGSRLLAFYGQHEHRKLTLGSAQLETLDGFAGEKHLERLREYRAAHNEVLAIERELAEIRERQGARERDLDLLRYELSEIEAARPDPAEEAELAPERERLRHAESLRGAASGALA
;
A
#
# COMPACT_ATOMS: atom_id res chain seq x y z
N MET A 1 -11.52 -12.08 -15.97
CA MET A 1 -11.22 -13.47 -16.41
C MET A 1 -9.70 -13.62 -16.52
N LEU A 2 -9.10 -14.79 -16.24
CA LEU A 2 -7.68 -15.04 -16.55
C LEU A 2 -7.53 -15.23 -18.08
N LEU A 3 -6.74 -14.38 -18.72
CA LEU A 3 -6.49 -14.37 -20.17
C LEU A 3 -5.25 -15.19 -20.53
N GLU A 4 -4.17 -14.99 -19.79
CA GLU A 4 -2.88 -15.61 -20.06
C GLU A 4 -2.19 -16.00 -18.76
N LEU A 5 -1.49 -17.13 -18.76
CA LEU A 5 -0.64 -17.60 -17.67
C LEU A 5 0.73 -18.01 -18.23
N ARG A 6 1.79 -17.42 -17.70
CA ARG A 6 3.18 -17.76 -18.01
C ARG A 6 3.85 -18.35 -16.80
N ILE A 7 4.59 -19.43 -17.01
CA ILE A 7 5.32 -20.16 -15.97
C ILE A 7 6.73 -20.39 -16.48
N GLU A 8 7.72 -20.04 -15.67
CA GLU A 8 9.13 -20.32 -15.92
C GLU A 8 9.77 -20.98 -14.70
N ASN A 9 10.54 -22.05 -14.95
CA ASN A 9 11.33 -22.77 -13.95
C ASN A 9 10.56 -23.22 -12.69
N LEU A 10 9.30 -23.63 -12.84
CA LEU A 10 8.46 -24.11 -11.74
C LEU A 10 8.34 -25.64 -11.78
N LEU A 11 8.85 -26.32 -10.74
CA LEU A 11 8.83 -27.78 -10.63
C LEU A 11 9.38 -28.45 -11.92
N LEU A 12 8.54 -29.17 -12.65
CA LEU A 12 8.91 -29.87 -13.89
C LEU A 12 8.75 -29.00 -15.16
N ILE A 13 8.30 -27.76 -15.03
CA ILE A 13 8.14 -26.82 -16.14
C ILE A 13 9.38 -25.93 -16.25
N GLU A 14 10.05 -25.97 -17.39
CA GLU A 14 11.08 -24.97 -17.74
C GLU A 14 10.43 -23.69 -18.25
N ARG A 15 9.50 -23.82 -19.21
CA ARG A 15 8.67 -22.74 -19.71
C ARG A 15 7.31 -23.26 -20.15
N ALA A 16 6.25 -22.56 -19.78
CA ALA A 16 4.90 -22.80 -20.29
C ALA A 16 4.15 -21.47 -20.45
N GLU A 17 3.37 -21.36 -21.52
CA GLU A 17 2.44 -20.26 -21.77
C GLU A 17 1.07 -20.86 -22.08
N LEU A 18 0.04 -20.38 -21.39
CA LEU A 18 -1.33 -20.82 -21.56
C LEU A 18 -2.21 -19.60 -21.82
N ARG A 19 -2.91 -19.59 -22.95
CA ARG A 19 -3.93 -18.59 -23.26
C ARG A 19 -5.31 -19.23 -23.12
N LEU A 20 -6.17 -18.62 -22.33
CA LEU A 20 -7.48 -19.14 -22.01
C LEU A 20 -8.57 -18.43 -22.82
N GLY A 21 -9.53 -19.20 -23.32
CA GLY A 21 -10.71 -18.69 -24.00
C GLY A 21 -11.84 -18.40 -23.01
N ARG A 22 -12.85 -17.65 -23.44
CA ARG A 22 -14.07 -17.43 -22.64
C ARG A 22 -14.83 -18.75 -22.44
N GLY A 23 -15.45 -18.90 -21.27
CA GLY A 23 -16.24 -20.08 -20.93
C GLY A 23 -15.41 -21.23 -20.37
N LEU A 24 -15.66 -22.44 -20.85
CA LEU A 24 -15.05 -23.66 -20.32
C LEU A 24 -13.70 -23.96 -20.99
N ASN A 25 -12.64 -23.98 -20.19
CA ASN A 25 -11.32 -24.44 -20.60
C ASN A 25 -11.06 -25.80 -19.93
N ALA A 26 -10.86 -26.86 -20.73
CA ALA A 26 -10.59 -28.20 -20.22
C ALA A 26 -9.12 -28.58 -20.46
N ILE A 27 -8.38 -28.81 -19.38
CA ILE A 27 -6.96 -29.20 -19.44
C ILE A 27 -6.86 -30.69 -19.11
N THR A 28 -6.34 -31.47 -20.05
CA THR A 28 -6.15 -32.93 -19.95
C THR A 28 -4.66 -33.27 -19.99
N GLY A 29 -4.32 -34.49 -19.62
CA GLY A 29 -2.94 -34.97 -19.56
C GLY A 29 -2.87 -36.39 -19.02
N GLU A 30 -1.74 -37.05 -19.24
CA GLU A 30 -1.51 -38.45 -18.85
C GLU A 30 -1.19 -38.59 -17.35
N THR A 31 -0.28 -37.76 -16.85
CA THR A 31 0.13 -37.72 -15.45
C THR A 31 -0.40 -36.44 -14.82
N GLY A 32 -1.11 -36.54 -13.69
CA GLY A 32 -1.72 -35.38 -13.01
C GLY A 32 -0.74 -34.28 -12.60
N ALA A 33 0.56 -34.48 -12.76
CA ALA A 33 1.63 -33.54 -12.46
C ALA A 33 1.42 -32.17 -13.14
N GLY A 34 1.08 -32.13 -14.43
CA GLY A 34 0.87 -30.85 -15.15
C GLY A 34 -0.28 -30.02 -14.56
N LYS A 35 -1.37 -30.68 -14.17
CA LYS A 35 -2.52 -30.02 -13.53
C LYS A 35 -2.19 -29.50 -12.14
N THR A 36 -1.42 -30.27 -11.38
CA THR A 36 -0.96 -29.87 -10.04
C THR A 36 0.01 -28.68 -10.12
N ILE A 37 0.92 -28.67 -11.09
CA ILE A 37 1.83 -27.52 -11.30
C ILE A 37 1.04 -26.27 -11.69
N LEU A 38 0.01 -26.41 -12.54
CA LEU A 38 -0.90 -25.32 -12.88
C LEU A 38 -1.63 -24.79 -11.64
N ALA A 39 -2.16 -25.67 -10.80
CA ALA A 39 -2.80 -25.30 -9.53
C ALA A 39 -1.84 -24.51 -8.63
N HIS A 40 -0.60 -24.96 -8.48
CA HIS A 40 0.41 -24.24 -7.71
C HIS A 40 0.77 -22.88 -8.30
N SER A 41 0.82 -22.79 -9.63
CA SER A 41 1.07 -21.53 -10.34
C SER A 41 -0.02 -20.51 -10.05
N LEU A 42 -1.28 -20.93 -10.11
CA LEU A 42 -2.44 -20.09 -9.77
C LEU A 42 -2.40 -19.65 -8.30
N ASP A 43 -2.17 -20.56 -7.36
CA ASP A 43 -2.09 -20.17 -5.93
C ASP A 43 -0.98 -19.12 -5.69
N LEU A 44 0.19 -19.26 -6.33
CA LEU A 44 1.29 -18.31 -6.21
C LEU A 44 0.93 -16.89 -6.66
N ILE A 45 0.31 -16.73 -7.84
CA ILE A 45 -0.07 -15.40 -8.37
C ILE A 45 -1.26 -14.78 -7.62
N LEU A 46 -2.01 -15.58 -6.88
CA LEU A 46 -3.10 -15.13 -5.99
C LEU A 46 -2.61 -14.87 -4.56
N GLY A 47 -1.30 -14.77 -4.33
CA GLY A 47 -0.70 -14.43 -3.03
C GLY A 47 -0.60 -15.60 -2.04
N GLY A 48 -0.72 -16.83 -2.53
CA GLY A 48 -0.44 -18.06 -1.79
C GLY A 48 0.99 -18.14 -1.26
N LYS A 49 1.20 -18.99 -0.26
CA LYS A 49 2.54 -19.22 0.29
C LYS A 49 3.33 -20.12 -0.67
N ALA A 50 4.51 -19.67 -1.06
CA ALA A 50 5.43 -20.51 -1.82
C ALA A 50 5.84 -21.73 -0.97
N ARG A 51 5.71 -22.92 -1.55
CA ARG A 51 6.18 -24.16 -0.93
C ARG A 51 7.70 -24.27 -1.08
N SER A 52 8.34 -24.99 -0.17
CA SER A 52 9.75 -25.35 -0.32
C SER A 52 9.94 -26.16 -1.60
N GLN A 53 11.10 -25.99 -2.25
CA GLN A 53 11.49 -26.75 -3.45
C GLN A 53 10.55 -26.59 -4.66
N ILE A 54 9.84 -25.47 -4.76
CA ILE A 54 8.97 -25.19 -5.91
C ILE A 54 9.76 -24.75 -7.16
N VAL A 55 10.98 -24.26 -6.96
CA VAL A 55 11.91 -23.90 -8.05
C VAL A 55 12.43 -25.18 -8.70
N ARG A 56 12.43 -25.20 -10.04
CA ARG A 56 12.95 -26.31 -10.85
C ARG A 56 14.40 -26.60 -10.47
N LEU A 57 14.75 -27.89 -10.40
CA LEU A 57 16.11 -28.32 -10.13
C LEU A 57 17.08 -27.75 -11.18
N GLY A 58 18.12 -27.06 -10.72
CA GLY A 58 19.11 -26.41 -11.59
C GLY A 58 18.79 -24.96 -11.97
N ALA A 59 17.64 -24.42 -11.56
CA ALA A 59 17.31 -23.00 -11.70
C ALA A 59 17.52 -22.25 -10.37
N SER A 60 17.89 -20.97 -10.46
CA SER A 60 18.04 -20.08 -9.29
C SER A 60 16.73 -19.44 -8.85
N GLU A 61 15.77 -19.31 -9.76
CA GLU A 61 14.44 -18.73 -9.49
C GLU A 61 13.36 -19.31 -10.40
N ALA A 62 12.12 -19.25 -9.92
CA ALA A 62 10.90 -19.55 -10.66
C ALA A 62 10.05 -18.28 -10.80
N TYR A 63 9.36 -18.17 -11.92
CA TYR A 63 8.51 -17.02 -12.23
C TYR A 63 7.13 -17.48 -12.70
N VAL A 64 6.09 -16.82 -12.19
CA VAL A 64 4.71 -17.05 -12.63
C VAL A 64 4.05 -15.70 -12.85
N GLU A 65 3.45 -15.51 -14.03
CA GLU A 65 2.69 -14.31 -14.38
C GLU A 65 1.31 -14.69 -14.87
N GLY A 66 0.30 -13.92 -14.48
CA GLY A 66 -1.06 -14.03 -15.00
C GLY A 66 -1.60 -12.68 -15.44
N VAL A 67 -2.23 -12.63 -16.60
CA VAL A 67 -2.96 -11.44 -17.09
C VAL A 67 -4.44 -11.68 -16.92
N PHE A 68 -5.13 -10.77 -16.24
CA PHE A 68 -6.56 -10.86 -15.97
C PHE A 68 -7.30 -9.69 -16.58
N GLU A 69 -8.48 -9.93 -17.16
CA GLU A 69 -9.47 -8.86 -17.40
C GLU A 69 -9.92 -8.32 -16.03
N LEU A 70 -9.91 -6.99 -15.90
CA LEU A 70 -10.43 -6.25 -14.75
C LEU A 70 -11.95 -6.12 -14.89
N PRO A 71 -12.75 -6.65 -13.93
CA PRO A 71 -14.18 -6.38 -13.89
C PRO A 71 -14.48 -4.90 -13.66
N GLU A 72 -15.54 -4.42 -14.30
CA GLU A 72 -16.03 -3.05 -14.13
C GLU A 72 -16.38 -2.79 -12.66
N GLY A 73 -15.96 -1.62 -12.16
CA GLY A 73 -16.18 -1.21 -10.76
C GLY A 73 -15.35 -1.95 -9.71
N MET A 74 -14.49 -2.92 -10.08
CA MET A 74 -13.65 -3.63 -9.10
C MET A 74 -12.72 -2.67 -8.37
N LEU A 75 -12.14 -1.69 -9.07
CA LEU A 75 -11.18 -0.74 -8.50
C LEU A 75 -11.84 0.36 -7.66
N ASP A 76 -13.18 0.46 -7.66
CA ASP A 76 -13.93 1.38 -6.79
C ASP A 76 -14.00 0.87 -5.34
N ASP A 77 -13.58 -0.37 -5.10
CA ASP A 77 -13.47 -0.96 -3.78
C ASP A 77 -12.43 -0.20 -2.93
N PRO A 78 -12.82 0.37 -1.78
CA PRO A 78 -11.89 1.11 -0.93
C PRO A 78 -10.68 0.29 -0.47
N GLU A 79 -10.79 -1.05 -0.37
CA GLU A 79 -9.66 -1.92 -0.03
C GLU A 79 -8.60 -1.98 -1.13
N LEU A 80 -8.96 -1.61 -2.36
CA LEU A 80 -8.07 -1.58 -3.52
C LEU A 80 -7.60 -0.18 -3.89
N ALA A 81 -7.95 0.86 -3.13
CA ALA A 81 -7.64 2.25 -3.47
C ALA A 81 -6.14 2.49 -3.76
N GLU A 82 -5.25 1.99 -2.89
CA GLU A 82 -3.80 2.11 -3.10
C GLU A 82 -3.29 1.36 -4.33
N ILE A 83 -3.95 0.26 -4.71
CA ILE A 83 -3.62 -0.50 -5.92
C ILE A 83 -4.15 0.23 -7.15
N ALA A 84 -5.36 0.77 -7.08
CA ALA A 84 -6.01 1.52 -8.15
C ALA A 84 -5.17 2.74 -8.56
N GLU A 85 -4.60 3.47 -7.60
CA GLU A 85 -3.70 4.60 -7.85
C GLU A 85 -2.41 4.22 -8.61
N ARG A 86 -2.00 2.94 -8.54
CA ARG A 86 -0.80 2.42 -9.23
C ARG A 86 -1.11 1.95 -10.66
N LEU A 87 -2.37 1.86 -11.04
CA LEU A 87 -2.83 1.40 -12.35
C LEU A 87 -3.08 2.59 -13.29
N PRO A 88 -2.90 2.41 -14.61
CA PRO A 88 -3.31 3.42 -15.59
C PRO A 88 -4.82 3.68 -15.53
N GLU A 89 -5.24 4.93 -15.76
CA GLU A 89 -6.65 5.25 -15.94
C GLU A 89 -7.27 4.43 -17.09
N GLY A 90 -8.45 3.86 -16.86
CA GLY A 90 -9.14 3.04 -17.85
C GLY A 90 -8.51 1.67 -18.12
N ALA A 91 -7.65 1.17 -17.23
CA ALA A 91 -7.09 -0.17 -17.36
C ALA A 91 -8.20 -1.24 -17.44
N SER A 92 -8.23 -1.99 -18.55
CA SER A 92 -9.13 -3.12 -18.76
C SER A 92 -8.53 -4.45 -18.33
N GLU A 93 -7.21 -4.48 -18.10
CA GLU A 93 -6.46 -5.68 -17.76
C GLU A 93 -5.41 -5.39 -16.68
N ILE A 94 -5.08 -6.41 -15.89
CA ILE A 94 -4.06 -6.36 -14.85
C ILE A 94 -3.15 -7.57 -14.93
N ALA A 95 -1.84 -7.32 -14.97
CA ALA A 95 -0.82 -8.36 -14.88
C ALA A 95 -0.38 -8.54 -13.41
N LEU A 96 -0.46 -9.77 -12.92
CA LEU A 96 0.04 -10.19 -11.61
C LEU A 96 1.26 -11.09 -11.80
N GLY A 97 2.31 -10.86 -11.03
CA GLY A 97 3.55 -11.62 -11.10
C GLY A 97 4.01 -12.10 -9.73
N ARG A 98 4.58 -13.31 -9.68
CA ARG A 98 5.21 -13.88 -8.50
C ARG A 98 6.55 -14.49 -8.88
N ARG A 99 7.60 -14.06 -8.17
CA ARG A 99 8.94 -14.65 -8.26
C ARG A 99 9.29 -15.37 -6.98
N VAL A 100 9.89 -16.55 -7.10
CA VAL A 100 10.36 -17.38 -5.99
C VAL A 100 11.81 -17.75 -6.26
N GLY A 101 12.73 -17.32 -5.40
CA GLY A 101 14.13 -17.76 -5.46
C GLY A 101 14.34 -19.12 -4.80
N ASP A 102 15.42 -19.81 -5.17
CA ASP A 102 15.85 -21.08 -4.58
C ASP A 102 16.06 -21.01 -3.05
N SER A 103 16.50 -19.85 -2.56
CA SER A 103 16.63 -19.50 -1.14
C SER A 103 15.29 -19.37 -0.40
N GLY A 104 14.16 -19.43 -1.12
CA GLY A 104 12.82 -19.24 -0.59
C GLY A 104 12.37 -17.77 -0.53
N ARG A 105 13.23 -16.81 -0.89
CA ARG A 105 12.84 -15.39 -0.98
C ARG A 105 11.79 -15.22 -2.08
N THR A 106 10.71 -14.50 -1.79
CA THR A 106 9.65 -14.24 -2.75
C THR A 106 9.51 -12.75 -3.06
N SER A 107 9.06 -12.43 -4.28
CA SER A 107 8.72 -11.07 -4.70
C SER A 107 7.40 -11.12 -5.46
N ALA A 108 6.51 -10.15 -5.19
CA ALA A 108 5.25 -9.98 -5.91
C ALA A 108 5.32 -8.75 -6.81
N PHE A 109 4.56 -8.79 -7.90
CA PHE A 109 4.50 -7.72 -8.87
C PHE A 109 3.05 -7.49 -9.34
N ILE A 110 2.69 -6.22 -9.54
CA ILE A 110 1.44 -5.78 -10.17
C ILE A 110 1.81 -4.81 -11.27
N GLN A 111 1.39 -5.08 -12.52
CA GLN A 111 1.78 -4.32 -13.72
C GLN A 111 3.30 -4.04 -13.79
N GLY A 112 4.12 -5.05 -13.47
CA GLY A 112 5.58 -4.96 -13.47
C GLY A 112 6.20 -4.15 -12.32
N ARG A 113 5.40 -3.59 -11.41
CA ARG A 113 5.87 -2.87 -10.22
C ARG A 113 5.88 -3.78 -9.00
N VAL A 114 6.84 -3.59 -8.10
CA VAL A 114 6.92 -4.37 -6.85
C VAL A 114 5.65 -4.15 -6.03
N ALA A 115 5.08 -5.23 -5.53
CA ALA A 115 3.87 -5.27 -4.72
C ALA A 115 4.05 -6.17 -3.50
N SER A 116 3.11 -6.08 -2.56
CA SER A 116 3.08 -6.98 -1.41
C SER A 116 2.40 -8.32 -1.77
N ALA A 117 2.61 -9.36 -0.95
CA ALA A 117 1.85 -10.60 -1.10
C ALA A 117 0.37 -10.42 -0.72
N GLU A 118 0.06 -9.41 0.09
CA GLU A 118 -1.29 -9.05 0.49
C GLU A 118 -2.05 -8.37 -0.64
N ASP A 119 -1.37 -7.51 -1.42
CA ASP A 119 -1.93 -6.88 -2.62
C ASP A 119 -2.38 -7.96 -3.62
N LEU A 120 -1.55 -9.00 -3.82
CA LEU A 120 -1.91 -10.14 -4.67
C LEU A 120 -3.10 -10.93 -4.11
N ARG A 121 -3.25 -11.06 -2.79
CA ARG A 121 -4.42 -11.73 -2.19
C ARG A 121 -5.69 -10.89 -2.35
N ALA A 122 -5.59 -9.58 -2.15
CA ALA A 122 -6.71 -8.65 -2.26
C ALA A 122 -7.28 -8.63 -3.69
N LEU A 123 -6.40 -8.64 -4.69
CA LEU A 123 -6.78 -8.78 -6.11
C LEU A 123 -7.25 -10.21 -6.43
N GLY A 124 -6.47 -11.21 -6.01
CA GLY A 124 -6.71 -12.60 -6.34
C GLY A 124 -8.07 -13.12 -5.87
N SER A 125 -8.52 -12.71 -4.68
CA SER A 125 -9.83 -13.09 -4.12
C SER A 125 -11.01 -12.58 -4.94
N ARG A 126 -10.83 -11.46 -5.66
CA ARG A 126 -11.85 -10.84 -6.52
C ARG A 126 -11.75 -11.32 -7.97
N LEU A 127 -10.54 -11.63 -8.46
CA LEU A 127 -10.28 -12.02 -9.85
C LEU A 127 -10.48 -13.52 -10.14
N LEU A 128 -10.20 -14.40 -9.17
CA LEU A 128 -10.26 -15.85 -9.38
C LEU A 128 -10.80 -16.59 -8.16
N ALA A 129 -11.81 -17.43 -8.39
CA ALA A 129 -12.22 -18.44 -7.43
C ALA A 129 -11.50 -19.76 -7.74
N PHE A 130 -10.60 -20.18 -6.86
CA PHE A 130 -9.86 -21.44 -7.01
C PHE A 130 -10.44 -22.53 -6.09
N TYR A 131 -10.74 -23.70 -6.67
CA TYR A 131 -11.29 -24.86 -5.97
C TYR A 131 -10.42 -26.10 -6.23
N GLY A 132 -9.87 -26.69 -5.17
CA GLY A 132 -9.03 -27.88 -5.27
C GLY A 132 -9.02 -28.71 -3.98
N GLN A 133 -8.24 -29.80 -3.98
CA GLN A 133 -8.18 -30.79 -2.88
C GLN A 133 -7.78 -30.20 -1.50
N HIS A 134 -7.20 -29.00 -1.44
CA HIS A 134 -6.78 -28.33 -0.20
C HIS A 134 -7.11 -26.84 -0.12
N GLU A 135 -7.90 -26.30 -1.06
CA GLU A 135 -8.14 -24.85 -1.15
C GLU A 135 -9.60 -24.57 -1.50
N HIS A 136 -10.39 -24.30 -0.45
CA HIS A 136 -11.77 -23.83 -0.54
C HIS A 136 -11.82 -22.35 -0.18
N ARG A 137 -11.13 -21.49 -0.93
CA ARG A 137 -10.96 -20.10 -0.47
C ARG A 137 -12.19 -19.23 -0.67
N LYS A 138 -13.12 -19.47 -1.60
CA LYS A 138 -14.29 -18.58 -1.76
C LYS A 138 -15.44 -18.96 -0.83
N LEU A 139 -15.95 -20.19 -0.88
CA LEU A 139 -17.15 -20.61 -0.13
C LEU A 139 -16.99 -20.68 1.40
N THR A 140 -15.76 -20.66 1.92
CA THR A 140 -15.49 -20.60 3.38
C THR A 140 -15.35 -19.17 3.89
N LEU A 141 -15.20 -18.17 3.01
CA LEU A 141 -15.15 -16.78 3.42
C LEU A 141 -16.54 -16.33 3.86
N GLY A 142 -16.60 -15.71 5.05
CA GLY A 142 -17.84 -15.14 5.56
C GLY A 142 -18.47 -14.13 4.58
N SER A 143 -17.64 -13.37 3.85
CA SER A 143 -18.12 -12.43 2.82
C SER A 143 -18.83 -13.12 1.66
N ALA A 144 -18.30 -14.24 1.15
CA ALA A 144 -18.94 -14.99 0.06
C ALA A 144 -20.19 -15.74 0.53
N GLN A 145 -20.21 -16.21 1.77
CA GLN A 145 -21.39 -16.80 2.39
C GLN A 145 -22.50 -15.77 2.56
N LEU A 146 -22.16 -14.56 3.03
CA LEU A 146 -23.08 -13.42 3.12
C LEU A 146 -23.61 -13.03 1.74
N GLU A 147 -22.75 -12.90 0.73
CA GLU A 147 -23.17 -12.58 -0.64
C GLU A 147 -24.14 -13.63 -1.20
N THR A 148 -23.89 -14.91 -0.92
CA THR A 148 -24.79 -16.00 -1.31
C THR A 148 -26.14 -15.90 -0.59
N LEU A 149 -26.13 -15.60 0.72
CA LEU A 149 -27.35 -15.45 1.52
C LEU A 149 -28.16 -14.21 1.09
N ASP A 150 -27.48 -13.10 0.85
CA ASP A 150 -28.08 -11.85 0.35
C ASP A 150 -28.73 -12.09 -1.03
N GLY A 151 -28.04 -12.79 -1.93
CA GLY A 151 -28.60 -13.19 -3.23
C GLY A 151 -29.83 -14.09 -3.09
N PHE A 152 -29.83 -15.00 -2.11
CA PHE A 152 -30.97 -15.88 -1.85
C PHE A 152 -32.21 -15.13 -1.32
N ALA A 153 -32.02 -14.04 -0.58
CA ALA A 153 -33.11 -13.25 -0.01
C ALA A 153 -33.95 -12.48 -1.06
N GLY A 154 -33.49 -12.43 -2.31
CA GLY A 154 -34.24 -11.93 -3.47
C GLY A 154 -34.10 -10.42 -3.73
N GLU A 155 -34.70 -9.96 -4.83
CA GLU A 155 -34.42 -8.63 -5.40
C GLU A 155 -34.69 -7.46 -4.44
N LYS A 156 -35.78 -7.53 -3.66
CA LYS A 156 -36.12 -6.49 -2.67
C LYS A 156 -35.05 -6.35 -1.57
N HIS A 157 -34.40 -7.45 -1.20
CA HIS A 157 -33.29 -7.42 -0.26
C HIS A 157 -32.05 -6.82 -0.92
N LEU A 158 -31.77 -7.18 -2.17
CA LEU A 158 -30.65 -6.62 -2.93
C LEU A 158 -30.79 -5.12 -3.19
N GLU A 159 -31.99 -4.59 -3.39
CA GLU A 159 -32.28 -3.16 -3.44
C GLU A 159 -31.94 -2.48 -2.11
N ARG A 160 -32.45 -2.99 -0.99
CA ARG A 160 -32.13 -2.47 0.35
C ARG A 160 -30.64 -2.55 0.68
N LEU A 161 -29.97 -3.62 0.25
CA LEU A 161 -28.54 -3.79 0.44
C LEU A 161 -27.75 -2.74 -0.35
N ARG A 162 -28.19 -2.39 -1.57
CA ARG A 162 -27.60 -1.29 -2.36
C ARG A 162 -27.78 0.05 -1.66
N GLU A 163 -28.98 0.35 -1.15
CA GLU A 163 -29.26 1.57 -0.37
C GLU A 163 -28.40 1.64 0.89
N TYR A 164 -28.31 0.53 1.64
CA TYR A 164 -27.45 0.43 2.82
C TYR A 164 -25.98 0.69 2.48
N ARG A 165 -25.45 0.07 1.43
CA ARG A 165 -24.06 0.26 1.00
C ARG A 165 -23.77 1.71 0.63
N ALA A 166 -24.70 2.37 -0.07
CA ALA A 166 -24.55 3.78 -0.42
C ALA A 166 -24.49 4.67 0.85
N ALA A 167 -25.43 4.50 1.77
CA ALA A 167 -25.45 5.25 3.03
C ALA A 167 -24.21 4.96 3.90
N HIS A 168 -23.76 3.71 3.96
CA HIS A 168 -22.57 3.32 4.70
C HIS A 168 -21.30 3.95 4.11
N ASN A 169 -21.17 3.98 2.77
CA ASN A 169 -20.05 4.64 2.10
C ASN A 169 -20.03 6.15 2.35
N GLU A 170 -21.21 6.79 2.40
CA GLU A 170 -21.34 8.21 2.76
C GLU A 170 -20.87 8.46 4.21
N VAL A 171 -21.26 7.61 5.15
CA VAL A 171 -20.78 7.69 6.54
C VAL A 171 -19.25 7.58 6.60
N LEU A 172 -18.67 6.59 5.92
CA LEU A 172 -17.20 6.42 5.89
C LEU A 172 -16.48 7.63 5.29
N ALA A 173 -17.06 8.25 4.24
CA ALA A 173 -16.49 9.45 3.64
C ALA A 173 -16.50 10.64 4.62
N ILE A 174 -17.62 10.85 5.31
CA ILE A 174 -17.77 11.90 6.33
C ILE A 174 -16.82 11.65 7.51
N GLU A 175 -16.65 10.40 7.95
CA GLU A 175 -15.72 10.06 9.03
C GLU A 175 -14.26 10.36 8.65
N ARG A 176 -13.86 10.09 7.41
CA ARG A 176 -12.54 10.46 6.89
C ARG A 176 -12.34 11.98 6.87
N GLU A 177 -13.32 12.71 6.33
CA GLU A 177 -13.27 14.18 6.31
C GLU A 177 -13.18 14.76 7.73
N LEU A 178 -13.95 14.22 8.67
CA LEU A 178 -13.91 14.63 10.07
C LEU A 178 -12.55 14.36 10.71
N ALA A 179 -11.92 13.22 10.42
CA ALA A 179 -10.59 12.89 10.91
C ALA A 179 -9.54 13.89 10.39
N GLU A 180 -9.58 14.23 9.09
CA GLU A 180 -8.68 15.23 8.50
C GLU A 180 -8.85 16.62 9.13
N ILE A 181 -10.10 17.05 9.35
CA ILE A 181 -10.39 18.35 9.98
C ILE A 181 -9.82 18.41 11.40
N ARG A 182 -9.98 17.32 12.17
CA ARG A 182 -9.46 17.24 13.55
C ARG A 182 -7.94 17.26 13.58
N GLU A 183 -7.28 16.58 12.65
CA GLU A 183 -5.82 16.60 12.55
C GLU A 183 -5.31 18.02 12.23
N ARG A 184 -5.95 18.71 11.26
CA ARG A 184 -5.64 20.10 10.92
C ARG A 184 -5.87 21.06 12.10
N GLN A 185 -6.92 20.85 12.90
CA GLN A 185 -7.15 21.64 14.11
C GLN A 185 -6.01 21.48 15.12
N GLY A 186 -5.59 20.25 15.41
CA GLY A 186 -4.50 19.99 16.36
C GLY A 186 -3.16 20.56 15.91
N ALA A 187 -2.86 20.54 14.61
CA ALA A 187 -1.68 21.22 14.07
C ALA A 187 -1.76 22.75 14.24
N ARG A 188 -2.91 23.33 13.92
CA ARG A 188 -3.13 24.78 14.01
C ARG A 188 -3.06 25.33 15.43
N GLU A 189 -3.56 24.58 16.43
CA GLU A 189 -3.45 24.98 17.84
C GLU A 189 -1.99 25.06 18.30
N ARG A 190 -1.17 24.07 17.92
CA ARG A 190 0.28 24.09 18.22
C ARG A 190 0.99 25.27 17.57
N ASP A 191 0.67 25.56 16.30
CA ASP A 191 1.25 26.69 15.58
C ASP A 191 0.86 28.02 16.23
N LEU A 192 -0.40 28.16 16.67
CA LEU A 192 -0.86 29.37 17.37
C LEU A 192 -0.16 29.57 18.71
N ASP A 193 0.06 28.50 19.48
CA ASP A 193 0.77 28.59 20.75
C ASP A 193 2.24 28.98 20.56
N LEU A 194 2.91 28.41 19.55
CA LEU A 194 4.28 28.79 19.19
C LEU A 194 4.35 30.28 18.78
N LEU A 195 3.49 30.72 17.87
CA LEU A 195 3.47 32.11 17.41
C LEU A 195 3.17 33.10 18.55
N ARG A 196 2.29 32.73 19.48
CA ARG A 196 2.01 33.55 20.67
C ARG A 196 3.23 33.63 21.60
N TYR A 197 3.92 32.52 21.79
CA TYR A 197 5.13 32.47 22.59
C TYR A 197 6.22 33.37 21.97
N GLU A 198 6.53 33.18 20.68
CA GLU A 198 7.52 33.98 19.95
C GLU A 198 7.18 35.47 19.96
N LEU A 199 5.90 35.83 19.74
CA LEU A 199 5.45 37.21 19.82
C LEU A 199 5.66 37.79 21.22
N SER A 200 5.35 37.02 22.26
CA SER A 200 5.53 37.47 23.65
C SER A 200 7.00 37.69 24.01
N GLU A 201 7.92 36.88 23.48
CA GLU A 201 9.36 37.10 23.63
C GLU A 201 9.80 38.39 22.95
N ILE A 202 9.33 38.65 21.73
CA ILE A 202 9.65 39.89 20.99
C ILE A 202 9.09 41.11 21.72
N GLU A 203 7.83 41.06 22.17
CA GLU A 203 7.19 42.15 22.92
C GLU A 203 7.84 42.40 24.28
N ALA A 204 8.33 41.36 24.96
CA ALA A 204 9.06 41.48 26.22
C ALA A 204 10.46 42.07 26.01
N ALA A 205 11.17 41.64 24.97
CA ALA A 205 12.50 42.15 24.63
C ALA A 205 12.45 43.62 24.17
N ARG A 206 11.33 44.08 23.59
CA ARG A 206 11.14 45.43 23.03
C ARG A 206 12.35 45.89 22.20
N PRO A 207 12.79 45.09 21.22
CA PRO A 207 14.00 45.41 20.48
C PRO A 207 13.80 46.73 19.72
N ASP A 208 14.71 47.67 19.95
CA ASP A 208 14.78 48.91 19.16
C ASP A 208 15.93 48.78 18.15
N PRO A 209 15.65 48.82 16.84
CA PRO A 209 16.69 48.78 15.81
C PRO A 209 17.77 49.87 15.96
N ALA A 210 17.47 50.99 16.63
CA ALA A 210 18.43 52.04 16.90
C ALA A 210 19.35 51.74 18.10
N GLU A 211 18.94 50.84 19.00
CA GLU A 211 19.64 50.57 20.28
C GLU A 211 21.05 50.02 20.06
N GLU A 212 21.26 49.20 19.03
CA GLU A 212 22.58 48.64 18.74
C GLU A 212 23.59 49.72 18.33
N ALA A 213 23.17 50.76 17.62
CA ALA A 213 24.02 51.88 17.24
C ALA A 213 24.44 52.74 18.44
N GLU A 214 23.64 52.75 19.51
CA GLU A 214 23.92 53.47 20.76
C GLU A 214 24.75 52.63 21.75
N LEU A 215 24.41 51.35 21.91
CA LEU A 215 25.06 50.45 22.87
C LEU A 215 26.44 49.98 22.41
N ALA A 216 26.68 49.83 21.10
CA ALA A 216 27.98 49.41 20.58
C ALA A 216 29.15 50.35 20.96
N PRO A 217 29.08 51.68 20.75
CA PRO A 217 30.15 52.58 21.16
C PRO A 217 30.28 52.67 22.68
N GLU A 218 29.17 52.62 23.43
CA GLU A 218 29.19 52.63 24.89
C GLU A 218 29.89 51.38 25.46
N ARG A 219 29.62 50.20 24.89
CA ARG A 219 30.30 48.96 25.23
C ARG A 219 31.81 49.08 25.03
N GLU A 220 32.27 49.62 23.91
CA GLU A 220 33.70 49.81 23.66
C GLU A 220 34.33 50.82 24.62
N ARG A 221 33.63 51.91 24.94
CA ARG A 221 34.07 52.89 25.95
C ARG A 221 34.27 52.23 27.32
N LEU A 222 33.32 51.42 27.76
CA LEU A 222 33.39 50.70 29.04
C LEU A 222 34.52 49.64 29.05
N ARG A 223 34.73 48.92 27.93
CA ARG A 223 35.85 47.95 27.80
C ARG A 223 37.21 48.62 27.88
N HIS A 224 37.36 49.80 27.26
CA HIS A 224 38.58 50.60 27.37
C HIS A 224 38.81 51.10 28.79
N ALA A 225 37.77 51.59 29.46
CA ALA A 225 37.85 52.01 30.86
C ALA A 225 38.27 50.86 31.78
N GLU A 226 37.72 49.66 31.58
CA GLU A 226 38.09 48.46 32.35
C GLU A 226 39.55 48.03 32.09
N SER A 227 39.99 48.10 30.83
CA SER A 227 41.37 47.79 30.45
C SER A 227 42.37 48.77 31.08
N LEU A 228 42.05 50.07 31.10
CA LEU A 228 42.85 51.10 31.76
C LEU A 228 42.89 50.90 33.28
N ARG A 229 41.74 50.56 33.90
CA ARG A 229 41.65 50.22 35.32
C ARG A 229 42.53 49.00 35.65
N GLY A 230 42.43 47.94 34.86
CA GLY A 230 43.26 46.74 35.01
C GLY A 230 44.75 47.03 34.88
N ALA A 231 45.15 47.84 33.89
CA ALA A 231 46.54 48.26 33.72
C ALA A 231 47.05 49.11 34.90
N ALA A 232 46.22 50.03 35.41
CA ALA A 232 46.57 50.85 36.57
C ALA A 232 46.68 50.03 37.86
N SER A 233 45.75 49.10 38.11
CA SER A 233 45.80 48.18 39.24
C SER A 233 46.99 47.22 39.16
N GLY A 234 47.35 46.76 37.96
CA GLY A 234 48.54 45.93 37.73
C GLY A 234 49.87 46.67 37.91
N ALA A 235 49.89 48.00 37.76
CA ALA A 235 51.08 48.84 37.99
C ALA A 235 51.26 49.24 39.47
N LEU A 236 50.21 49.08 40.29
CA LEU A 236 50.22 49.32 41.74
C LEU A 236 50.60 48.07 42.57
N ALA A 237 50.69 46.90 41.92
CA ALA A 237 51.16 45.63 42.49
C ALA A 237 52.64 45.40 42.18
#